data_AF-A0A7X7AJS6-F1
#
_entry.id   AF-A0A7X7AJS6-F1
#
_cell.length_a   1.000
_cell.length_b   1.000
_cell.length_c   1.000
_cell.angle_alpha   90.00
_cell.angle_beta   90.00
_cell.angle_gamma   90.00
#
_symmetry.space_group_name_H-M   'P 1'
#
loop_
_entity.id
_entity.type
_entity.pdbx_description
1 polymer ?
#
loop_
_entity_poly.entity_id
_entity_poly.type
_entity_poly.pdbx_seq_one_letter_code
_entity_poly.pdbx_strand_id
1 'polypeptide(L)' 'MNEFNFEEAIKRLEEINTKLASGEETLDHSMQLFEEGLKLIQLCNTKLDGFETSINDLVTKYQD' A
#
# COMPACT_ATOMS: atom_id res chain seq x y z
N MET A 1 -15.19 -2.79 11.85
CA MET A 1 -14.45 -1.80 11.05
C MET A 1 -13.09 -2.42 10.82
N ASN A 2 -12.77 -2.86 9.60
CA ASN A 2 -11.47 -3.49 9.35
C ASN A 2 -10.41 -2.40 9.31
N GLU A 3 -9.47 -2.49 10.23
CA GLU A 3 -8.28 -1.65 10.26
C GLU A 3 -7.37 -2.02 9.08
N PHE A 4 -6.72 -1.04 8.46
CA PHE A 4 -5.80 -1.28 7.36
C PHE A 4 -4.59 -2.11 7.83
N ASN A 5 -4.31 -3.22 7.14
CA ASN A 5 -3.15 -4.06 7.35
C ASN A 5 -2.13 -3.85 6.21
N PHE A 6 -0.90 -3.49 6.56
CA PHE A 6 0.14 -3.14 5.59
C PHE A 6 0.63 -4.37 4.81
N GLU A 7 0.88 -5.48 5.50
CA GLU A 7 1.36 -6.72 4.90
C GLU A 7 0.33 -7.31 3.92
N GLU A 8 -0.96 -7.26 4.26
CA GLU A 8 -2.04 -7.66 3.35
C GLU A 8 -2.13 -6.74 2.13
N ALA A 9 -1.96 -5.43 2.31
CA ALA A 9 -1.97 -4.47 1.20
C ALA A 9 -0.80 -4.70 0.24
N ILE A 10 0.40 -4.99 0.75
CA ILE A 10 1.57 -5.35 -0.07
C ILE A 10 1.32 -6.66 -0.82
N LYS A 11 0.84 -7.69 -0.15
CA LYS A 11 0.49 -8.96 -0.81
C LYS A 11 -0.54 -8.75 -1.92
N ARG A 12 -1.55 -7.92 -1.68
CA ARG A 12 -2.56 -7.60 -2.68
C ARG A 12 -1.98 -6.84 -3.88
N LEU A 13 -1.04 -5.93 -3.66
CA LEU A 13 -0.33 -5.23 -4.74
C LEU A 13 0.47 -6.21 -5.61
N GLU A 14 1.12 -7.21 -5.03
CA GLU A 14 1.83 -8.27 -5.78
C GLU A 14 0.87 -9.11 -6.64
N GLU A 15 -0.30 -9.45 -6.11
CA GLU A 15 -1.36 -10.15 -6.85
C GLU A 15 -1.86 -9.31 -8.04
N ILE A 16 -2.13 -8.02 -7.81
CA ILE A 16 -2.56 -7.08 -8.85
C ILE A 16 -1.50 -7.00 -9.95
N ASN A 17 -0.23 -6.82 -9.57
CA ASN A 17 0.87 -6.74 -10.53
C ASN A 17 0.98 -8.02 -11.36
N THR A 18 0.83 -9.19 -10.73
CA THR A 18 0.86 -10.49 -11.42
C THR A 18 -0.28 -10.62 -12.43
N LYS A 19 -1.50 -10.22 -12.07
CA LYS A 19 -2.67 -10.25 -12.97
C LYS A 19 -2.55 -9.27 -14.14
N LEU A 20 -2.08 -8.06 -13.88
CA LEU A 20 -1.85 -7.07 -14.94
C LEU A 20 -0.73 -7.52 -15.88
N ALA A 21 0.33 -8.14 -15.36
CA ALA A 21 1.45 -8.63 -16.15
C ALA A 21 1.11 -9.88 -16.99
N SER A 22 0.12 -10.69 -16.60
CA SER A 22 -0.30 -11.85 -17.40
C SER A 22 -0.98 -11.43 -18.70
N GLY A 23 -1.63 -10.27 -18.73
CA GLY A 23 -2.37 -9.77 -19.89
C GLY A 23 -3.64 -10.57 -20.21
N GLU A 24 -4.09 -11.43 -19.30
CA GLU A 24 -5.29 -12.26 -19.47
C GLU A 24 -6.58 -11.55 -19.03
N GLU A 25 -6.45 -10.44 -18.31
CA GLU A 25 -7.59 -9.65 -17.85
C GLU A 25 -8.20 -8.83 -18.97
N THR A 26 -9.52 -8.61 -18.90
CA THR A 26 -10.21 -7.68 -19.80
C THR A 26 -9.75 -6.25 -19.55
N LEU A 27 -9.99 -5.35 -20.51
CA LEU A 27 -9.64 -3.94 -20.35
C LEU A 27 -10.31 -3.30 -19.12
N ASP A 28 -11.59 -3.58 -18.91
CA ASP A 28 -12.36 -3.05 -17.77
C ASP A 28 -11.83 -3.57 -16.44
N HIS A 29 -11.53 -4.87 -16.35
CA HIS A 29 -10.92 -5.45 -15.16
C HIS A 29 -9.51 -4.92 -14.90
N SER A 30 -8.72 -4.75 -15.96
CA SER A 30 -7.37 -4.17 -15.85
C SER A 30 -7.43 -2.75 -15.28
N MET A 31 -8.42 -1.96 -15.70
CA MET A 31 -8.65 -0.61 -15.16
C MET A 31 -9.02 -0.64 -13.68
N GLN A 32 -9.89 -1.57 -13.27
CA GLN A 32 -10.28 -1.73 -11.87
C GLN A 32 -9.10 -2.17 -10.98
N LEU A 33 -8.31 -3.15 -11.44
CA LEU A 33 -7.12 -3.62 -10.74
C LEU A 33 -6.08 -2.50 -10.59
N PHE A 34 -5.92 -1.67 -11.63
CA PHE A 34 -5.02 -0.52 -11.58
C PHE A 34 -5.49 0.54 -10.56
N GLU A 35 -6.78 0.89 -10.57
CA GLU A 35 -7.36 1.82 -9.60
C GLU A 35 -7.23 1.31 -8.16
N GLU A 36 -7.46 0.01 -7.94
CA GLU A 36 -7.24 -0.65 -6.65
C GLU A 36 -5.78 -0.53 -6.22
N GLY A 37 -4.83 -0.80 -7.12
CA GLY A 37 -3.41 -0.69 -6.86
C GLY A 37 -3.01 0.74 -6.43
N LEU A 38 -3.52 1.76 -7.12
CA LEU A 38 -3.25 3.16 -6.75
C LEU A 38 -3.77 3.50 -5.34
N LYS A 39 -4.97 3.03 -4.98
CA LYS A 39 -5.54 3.23 -3.64
C LYS A 39 -4.68 2.55 -2.57
N LEU A 40 -4.24 1.31 -2.81
CA LEU A 40 -3.39 0.58 -1.87
C LEU A 40 -2.04 1.27 -1.68
N ILE A 41 -1.40 1.73 -2.77
CA ILE A 41 -0.14 2.50 -2.70
C ILE A 41 -0.31 3.75 -1.84
N GLN A 42 -1.40 4.50 -2.05
CA GLN A 42 -1.67 5.71 -1.27
C GLN A 42 -1.82 5.40 0.23
N LEU A 43 -2.51 4.32 0.58
CA LEU A 43 -2.69 3.89 1.96
C LEU A 43 -1.37 3.44 2.59
N CYS A 44 -0.56 2.66 1.87
CA CYS A 44 0.76 2.24 2.30
C CYS A 44 1.67 3.44 2.60
N ASN A 45 1.74 4.42 1.69
CA ASN A 45 2.53 5.63 1.89
C ASN A 45 2.07 6.41 3.12
N THR A 46 0.76 6.60 3.28
CA THR A 46 0.20 7.30 4.45
C THR A 46 0.58 6.60 5.77
N LYS A 47 0.61 5.26 5.78
CA LYS A 47 1.01 4.49 6.96
C LYS A 47 2.51 4.64 7.25
N LEU A 48 3.34 4.63 6.21
CA LEU A 48 4.79 4.81 6.34
C LEU A 48 5.15 6.22 6.83
N ASP A 49 4.50 7.26 6.31
CA ASP A 49 4.72 8.65 6.74
C ASP A 49 4.41 8.83 8.23
N GLY A 50 3.31 8.24 8.70
CA GLY A 50 2.94 8.26 10.12
C GLY A 50 3.91 7.48 11.00
N PHE A 51 4.44 6.38 10.49
CA PHE A 51 5.46 5.59 11.19
C PHE A 51 6.81 6.33 11.27
N GLU A 52 7.24 6.97 10.18
CA GLU A 52 8.46 7.79 10.15
C GLU A 52 8.37 8.96 11.13
N THR A 53 7.22 9.65 11.16
CA THR A 53 6.96 10.72 12.14
C THR A 53 7.10 10.20 13.57
N SER A 54 6.49 9.05 13.87
CA SER A 54 6.57 8.43 15.20
C SER A 54 8.00 8.05 15.59
N ILE A 55 8.79 7.55 14.63
CA ILE A 55 10.22 7.26 14.85
C ILE A 55 10.99 8.55 15.15
N ASN A 56 10.81 9.60 14.37
CA ASN A 56 11.52 10.86 14.54
C ASN A 56 11.23 11.50 15.91
N ASP A 57 9.98 11.44 16.37
CA ASP A 57 9.59 11.90 17.71
C ASP A 57 10.29 11.11 18.81
N LEU A 58 10.35 9.78 18.67
CA LEU A 58 11.06 8.92 19.62
C LEU A 58 12.56 9.19 19.63
N VAL A 59 13.19 9.28 18.46
CA VAL A 59 14.63 9.57 18.34
C VAL A 59 14.97 10.91 19.01
N THR A 60 14.18 11.95 18.74
CA THR A 60 14.34 13.27 19.37
C THR A 60 14.22 13.17 20.89
N LYS A 61 13.21 12.45 21.39
CA LYS A 61 12.95 12.30 22.83
C LYS A 61 14.06 11.60 23.61
N TYR A 62 14.85 10.72 22.98
CA TYR A 62 15.91 9.94 23.65
C TYR A 62 17.33 10.41 23.29
N GLN A 63 17.48 11.50 22.53
CA GLN A 63 18.77 12.13 22.22
C GLN A 63 19.09 13.35 23.09
N ASP A 64 18.14 13.79 23.94
CA ASP A 64 18.30 14.76 25.03
C ASP A 64 18.56 14.06 26.38
#